data_AF-A0AB33EFL8-F1
#
_entry.id   AF-A0AB33EFL8-F1
#
_cell.length_a   1.000
_cell.length_b   1.000
_cell.length_c   1.000
_cell.angle_alpha   90.00
_cell.angle_beta   90.00
_cell.angle_gamma   90.00
#
_symmetry.space_group_name_H-M   'P 1'
#
loop_
_entity.id
_entity.type
_entity.pdbx_description
1 polymer ?
#
loop_
_entity_poly.entity_id
_entity_poly.type
_entity_poly.pdbx_seq_one_letter_code
_entity_poly.pdbx_strand_id
1 'polypeptide(L)'
;MGAAMRENTNERRRELIDDIVMQHVTGIETLGTAIRRLRLEVTGFDQETFAAMCKMSTKALYQIEKDKANPTVNTLEAILRKFGLRLGLTIATTLYTPPLGQQKPVSKAPARGANPKRKSAGQPNRVATL
;
A
#
# COMPACT_ATOMS: atom_id res chain seq x y z
N MET A 1 -12.00 -25.49 -29.57
CA MET A 1 -11.30 -24.18 -29.65
C MET A 1 -11.36 -23.36 -28.35
N GLY A 2 -12.38 -23.48 -27.49
CA GLY A 2 -12.49 -22.66 -26.27
C GLY A 2 -11.54 -23.00 -25.11
N ALA A 3 -11.01 -24.23 -25.01
CA ALA A 3 -10.07 -24.62 -23.96
C ALA A 3 -8.67 -24.04 -24.19
N ALA A 4 -8.11 -24.21 -25.40
CA ALA A 4 -6.80 -23.68 -25.78
C ALA A 4 -6.68 -22.15 -25.66
N MET A 5 -7.73 -21.38 -25.97
CA MET A 5 -7.72 -19.93 -25.81
C MET A 5 -7.73 -19.49 -24.34
N ARG A 6 -8.44 -20.23 -23.48
CA ARG A 6 -8.46 -20.00 -22.02
C ARG A 6 -7.13 -20.37 -21.38
N GLU A 7 -6.51 -21.47 -21.82
CA GLU A 7 -5.16 -21.87 -21.40
C GLU A 7 -4.14 -20.79 -21.75
N ASN A 8 -4.13 -20.33 -23.01
CA ASN A 8 -3.21 -19.28 -23.44
C ASN A 8 -3.41 -17.96 -22.68
N THR A 9 -4.65 -17.64 -22.31
CA THR A 9 -4.95 -16.45 -21.48
C THR A 9 -4.42 -16.60 -20.05
N ASN A 10 -4.52 -17.79 -19.46
CA ASN A 10 -4.02 -18.06 -18.11
C ASN A 10 -2.48 -18.10 -18.07
N GLU A 11 -1.86 -18.70 -19.08
CA GLU A 11 -0.41 -18.69 -19.28
C GLU A 11 0.10 -17.26 -19.42
N ARG A 12 -0.53 -16.45 -20.29
CA ARG A 12 -0.15 -15.05 -20.48
C ARG A 12 -0.29 -14.23 -19.20
N ARG A 13 -1.36 -14.47 -18.44
CA ARG A 13 -1.57 -13.83 -17.12
C ARG A 13 -0.44 -14.20 -16.16
N ARG A 14 -0.04 -15.46 -16.12
CA ARG A 14 1.03 -15.96 -15.26
C ARG A 14 2.39 -15.34 -15.63
N GLU A 15 2.74 -15.37 -16.92
CA GLU A 15 3.97 -14.75 -17.43
C GLU A 15 4.07 -13.27 -17.02
N LEU A 16 2.95 -12.54 -17.13
CA LEU A 16 2.92 -11.13 -16.79
C LEU A 16 3.07 -10.88 -15.29
N ILE A 17 2.47 -11.72 -14.44
CA ILE A 17 2.68 -11.66 -12.99
C ILE A 17 4.14 -11.98 -12.65
N ASP A 18 4.72 -13.01 -13.26
CA ASP A 18 6.11 -13.42 -13.02
C ASP A 18 7.10 -12.32 -13.43
N ASP A 19 6.88 -11.64 -14.56
CA ASP A 19 7.67 -10.46 -14.96
C ASP A 19 7.60 -9.35 -13.90
N ILE A 20 6.39 -8.94 -13.49
CA ILE A 20 6.22 -7.87 -12.49
C ILE A 20 6.94 -8.23 -11.18
N VAL A 21 6.81 -9.47 -10.73
CA VAL A 21 7.49 -9.95 -9.51
C VAL A 21 9.00 -9.89 -9.69
N MET A 22 9.52 -10.32 -10.83
CA MET A 22 10.96 -10.30 -11.12
C MET A 22 11.52 -8.87 -11.17
N GLN A 23 10.83 -7.94 -11.84
CA GLN A 23 11.22 -6.52 -11.88
C GLN A 23 11.26 -5.90 -10.47
N HIS A 24 10.33 -6.28 -9.60
CA HIS A 24 10.32 -5.81 -8.22
C HIS A 24 11.44 -6.44 -7.38
N VAL A 25 11.61 -7.76 -7.43
CA VAL A 25 12.63 -8.48 -6.65
C VAL A 25 14.05 -8.06 -7.05
N THR A 26 14.24 -7.70 -8.33
CA THR A 26 15.52 -7.18 -8.84
C THR A 26 15.75 -5.69 -8.51
N GLY A 27 14.80 -5.03 -7.86
CA GLY A 27 14.89 -3.62 -7.52
C GLY A 27 14.81 -2.65 -8.71
N ILE A 28 14.52 -3.15 -9.91
CA ILE A 28 14.29 -2.32 -11.10
C ILE A 28 13.01 -1.48 -10.90
N GLU A 29 11.98 -2.10 -10.32
CA GLU A 29 10.71 -1.45 -10.02
C GLU A 29 10.42 -1.39 -8.51
N THR A 30 9.82 -0.28 -8.09
CA THR A 30 9.33 -0.12 -6.72
C THR A 30 8.10 -1.00 -6.47
N LEU A 31 7.78 -1.25 -5.19
CA LEU A 31 6.58 -1.99 -4.82
C LEU A 31 5.30 -1.28 -5.32
N GLY A 32 5.25 0.06 -5.24
CA GLY A 32 4.12 0.84 -5.75
C GLY A 32 3.94 0.69 -7.26
N THR A 33 5.04 0.67 -8.02
CA THR A 33 5.03 0.44 -9.47
C THR A 33 4.51 -0.97 -9.78
N ALA A 34 5.02 -1.99 -9.09
CA ALA A 34 4.57 -3.37 -9.25
C ALA A 34 3.07 -3.53 -8.97
N ILE A 35 2.55 -2.94 -7.88
CA ILE A 35 1.11 -2.97 -7.55
C ILE A 35 0.27 -2.29 -8.64
N ARG A 36 0.74 -1.16 -9.19
CA ARG A 36 0.06 -0.47 -10.29
C ARG A 36 0.02 -1.32 -11.56
N ARG A 37 1.12 -1.99 -11.91
CA ARG A 37 1.18 -2.90 -13.06
C ARG A 37 0.25 -4.10 -12.86
N LEU A 38 0.26 -4.72 -11.67
CA LEU A 38 -0.70 -5.77 -11.32
C LEU A 38 -2.14 -5.29 -11.50
N ARG A 39 -2.48 -4.07 -11.10
CA ARG A 39 -3.82 -3.54 -11.36
C ARG A 39 -4.10 -3.39 -12.85
N LEU A 40 -3.29 -2.61 -13.57
CA LEU A 40 -3.59 -2.21 -14.95
C LEU A 40 -3.42 -3.35 -15.96
N GLU A 41 -2.31 -4.09 -15.88
CA GLU A 41 -1.93 -5.09 -16.87
C GLU A 41 -2.56 -6.46 -16.59
N VAL A 42 -2.76 -6.83 -15.31
CA VAL A 42 -3.33 -8.13 -14.95
C VAL A 42 -4.85 -8.09 -14.79
N THR A 43 -5.43 -6.97 -14.32
CA THR A 43 -6.90 -6.87 -14.13
C THR A 43 -7.59 -5.96 -15.13
N GLY A 44 -6.89 -4.98 -15.71
CA GLY A 44 -7.51 -3.96 -16.57
C GLY A 44 -8.36 -2.93 -15.81
N PHE A 45 -8.45 -3.01 -14.48
CA PHE A 45 -9.32 -2.14 -13.71
C PHE A 45 -8.71 -0.75 -13.46
N ASP A 46 -9.59 0.23 -13.44
CA ASP A 46 -9.26 1.56 -12.95
C ASP A 46 -8.98 1.54 -11.44
N GLN A 47 -8.48 2.66 -10.94
CA GLN A 47 -7.99 2.74 -9.56
C GLN A 47 -9.13 2.65 -8.54
N GLU A 48 -10.30 3.20 -8.87
CA GLU A 48 -11.46 3.18 -7.99
C GLU A 48 -12.04 1.76 -7.83
N THR A 49 -12.27 1.07 -8.95
CA THR A 49 -12.79 -0.30 -8.94
C THR A 49 -11.85 -1.23 -8.19
N PHE A 50 -10.55 -1.12 -8.44
CA PHE A 50 -9.57 -1.97 -7.76
C PHE A 50 -9.45 -1.68 -6.27
N ALA A 51 -9.50 -0.40 -5.86
CA ALA A 51 -9.49 -0.01 -4.45
C ALA A 51 -10.69 -0.59 -3.69
N ALA A 52 -11.88 -0.54 -4.30
CA ALA A 52 -13.09 -1.14 -3.74
C ALA A 52 -12.94 -2.65 -3.55
N MET A 53 -12.38 -3.38 -4.52
CA MET A 53 -12.10 -4.82 -4.39
C MET A 53 -11.13 -5.16 -3.25
N CYS A 54 -10.17 -4.27 -3.00
CA CYS A 54 -9.21 -4.39 -1.91
C CYS A 54 -9.71 -3.81 -0.58
N LYS A 55 -10.98 -3.36 -0.53
CA LYS A 55 -11.63 -2.76 0.64
C LYS A 55 -10.85 -1.58 1.22
N MET A 56 -10.33 -0.71 0.36
CA MET A 56 -9.61 0.50 0.75
C MET A 56 -10.06 1.72 -0.06
N SER A 57 -9.69 2.91 0.39
CA SER A 57 -9.99 4.13 -0.36
C SER A 57 -9.11 4.25 -1.60
N THR A 58 -9.64 4.84 -2.68
CA THR A 58 -8.90 5.15 -3.90
C THR A 58 -7.65 6.00 -3.60
N LYS A 59 -7.77 6.93 -2.65
CA LYS A 59 -6.63 7.75 -2.17
C LYS A 59 -5.54 6.89 -1.52
N ALA A 60 -5.90 5.91 -0.70
CA ALA A 60 -4.93 5.03 -0.06
C ALA A 60 -4.17 4.20 -1.11
N LEU A 61 -4.90 3.58 -2.05
CA LEU A 61 -4.29 2.85 -3.17
C LEU A 61 -3.38 3.76 -4.00
N TYR A 62 -3.82 4.98 -4.33
CA TYR A 62 -3.00 5.94 -5.06
C TYR A 62 -1.68 6.27 -4.35
N GLN A 63 -1.70 6.46 -3.02
CA GLN A 63 -0.47 6.74 -2.28
C GLN A 63 0.45 5.52 -2.25
N ILE A 64 -0.09 4.29 -2.19
CA ILE A 64 0.68 3.06 -2.30
C ILE A 64 1.33 2.95 -3.69
N GLU A 65 0.56 3.13 -4.77
CA GLU A 65 1.06 3.07 -6.16
C GLU A 65 2.08 4.17 -6.51
N LYS A 66 2.17 5.22 -5.71
CA LYS A 66 3.14 6.31 -5.86
C LYS A 66 4.31 6.22 -4.88
N ASP A 67 4.43 5.14 -4.12
CA ASP A 67 5.45 4.95 -3.07
C ASP A 67 5.46 6.09 -2.03
N LYS A 68 4.28 6.68 -1.77
CA LYS A 68 4.09 7.78 -0.80
C LYS A 68 3.40 7.34 0.49
N ALA A 69 2.93 6.09 0.55
CA ALA A 69 2.32 5.51 1.73
C ALA A 69 3.30 4.58 2.47
N ASN A 70 3.04 4.39 3.76
CA ASN A 70 3.62 3.31 4.57
C ASN A 70 2.50 2.33 5.00
N PRO A 71 2.00 1.47 4.08
CA PRO A 71 0.91 0.54 4.39
C PRO A 71 1.35 -0.54 5.38
N THR A 72 0.40 -1.08 6.15
CA THR A 72 0.69 -2.25 6.99
C THR A 72 0.91 -3.49 6.11
N VAL A 73 1.59 -4.50 6.65
CA VAL A 73 1.76 -5.80 5.99
C VAL A 73 0.40 -6.39 5.62
N ASN A 74 -0.62 -6.28 6.50
CA ASN A 74 -1.97 -6.74 6.22
C ASN A 74 -2.61 -6.05 5.01
N THR A 75 -2.39 -4.74 4.85
CA THR A 75 -2.87 -3.99 3.69
C THR A 75 -2.21 -4.48 2.39
N LEU A 76 -0.89 -4.72 2.43
CA LEU A 76 -0.18 -5.26 1.28
C LEU A 76 -0.64 -6.67 0.95
N GLU A 77 -0.79 -7.55 1.95
CA GLU A 77 -1.32 -8.89 1.75
C GLU A 77 -2.72 -8.89 1.15
N ALA A 78 -3.60 -7.99 1.57
CA ALA A 78 -4.96 -7.89 1.03
C ALA A 78 -4.98 -7.60 -0.48
N ILE A 79 -4.03 -6.79 -0.96
CA ILE A 79 -3.82 -6.52 -2.39
C ILE A 79 -3.23 -7.76 -3.08
N LEU A 80 -2.10 -8.27 -2.57
CA LEU A 80 -1.34 -9.37 -3.20
C LEU A 80 -2.17 -10.65 -3.35
N ARG A 81 -3.04 -10.95 -2.38
CA ARG A 81 -3.94 -12.12 -2.43
C ARG A 81 -4.90 -12.11 -3.62
N LYS A 82 -5.21 -10.95 -4.22
CA LYS A 82 -6.03 -10.87 -5.46
C LYS A 82 -5.35 -11.49 -6.67
N PHE A 83 -4.04 -11.67 -6.60
CA PHE A 83 -3.20 -12.22 -7.66
C PHE A 83 -2.63 -13.59 -7.29
N GLY A 84 -3.02 -14.18 -6.15
CA GLY A 84 -2.38 -15.39 -5.63
C GLY A 84 -0.98 -15.16 -5.06
N LEU A 85 -0.59 -13.90 -4.84
CA LEU A 85 0.71 -13.52 -4.31
C LEU A 85 0.68 -13.36 -2.79
N ARG A 86 1.86 -13.44 -2.15
CA ARG A 86 2.09 -13.16 -0.74
C ARG A 86 3.38 -12.37 -0.56
N LEU A 87 3.48 -11.62 0.54
CA LEU A 87 4.71 -10.94 0.90
C LEU A 87 5.73 -11.97 1.44
N GLY A 88 7.01 -11.82 1.08
CA GLY A 88 8.08 -12.72 1.50
C GLY A 88 9.42 -11.98 1.64
N LEU A 89 10.38 -12.64 2.29
CA LEU A 89 11.75 -12.15 2.43
C LEU A 89 12.60 -12.62 1.24
N THR A 90 13.58 -11.82 0.83
CA THR A 90 14.56 -12.16 -0.21
C THR A 90 15.96 -11.72 0.21
N ILE A 91 16.99 -12.27 -0.43
CA ILE A 91 18.39 -11.95 -0.17
C ILE A 91 18.76 -10.70 -0.98
N ALA A 92 19.17 -9.63 -0.30
CA ALA A 92 19.47 -8.34 -0.95
C ALA A 92 20.70 -8.41 -1.88
N THR A 93 21.58 -9.39 -1.66
CA THR A 93 22.94 -9.42 -2.22
C THR A 93 23.03 -9.82 -3.68
N THR A 94 22.01 -10.45 -4.27
CA THR A 94 22.09 -11.01 -5.64
C THR A 94 21.13 -10.39 -6.65
N LEU A 95 20.04 -9.75 -6.21
CA LEU A 95 18.99 -9.28 -7.13
C LEU A 95 18.63 -7.82 -6.91
N TYR A 96 18.62 -7.32 -5.68
CA TYR A 96 18.13 -5.98 -5.37
C TYR A 96 19.27 -4.95 -5.33
N THR A 97 19.32 -4.04 -6.30
CA THR A 97 20.11 -2.81 -6.14
C THR A 97 19.18 -1.72 -5.61
N PRO A 98 19.24 -1.36 -4.32
CA PRO A 98 18.45 -0.23 -3.84
C PRO A 98 18.84 1.00 -4.66
N PRO A 99 17.88 1.78 -5.18
CA PRO A 99 18.20 3.10 -5.68
C PRO A 99 18.88 3.88 -4.55
N LEU A 100 20.04 4.47 -4.82
CA LEU A 100 20.72 5.41 -3.92
C LEU A 100 19.83 6.64 -3.74
N GLY A 101 18.77 6.52 -2.94
CA GLY A 101 17.82 7.58 -2.68
C GLY A 101 18.46 8.59 -1.74
N GLN A 102 18.58 9.84 -2.19
CA GLN A 102 18.87 11.00 -1.34
C GLN A 102 17.89 11.00 -0.17
N GLN A 103 18.40 10.65 1.01
CA GLN A 103 17.66 10.77 2.25
C GLN A 103 17.29 12.26 2.40
N LYS A 104 16.02 12.60 2.19
CA LYS A 104 15.54 13.89 2.70
C LYS A 104 15.63 13.80 4.22
N PRO A 105 16.32 14.75 4.88
CA PRO A 105 16.47 14.72 6.32
C PRO A 105 15.07 14.70 6.92
N VAL A 106 14.82 13.72 7.79
CA VAL A 106 13.59 13.64 8.58
C VAL A 106 13.53 14.90 9.40
N SER A 107 12.78 15.90 8.94
CA SER A 107 12.47 17.08 9.74
C SER A 107 11.69 16.56 10.95
N LYS A 108 12.30 16.64 12.13
CA LYS A 108 11.66 16.31 13.41
C LYS A 108 10.42 17.19 13.58
N ALA A 109 9.26 16.72 13.15
CA ALA A 109 8.00 17.36 13.51
C ALA A 109 7.71 17.00 14.99
N PRO A 110 7.27 17.97 15.82
CA PRO A 110 7.00 17.71 17.23
C PRO A 110 5.82 16.76 17.39
N ALA A 111 5.88 15.94 18.43
CA ALA A 111 4.84 14.97 18.77
C ALA A 111 3.47 15.65 18.87
N ARG A 112 2.51 15.15 18.08
CA ARG A 112 1.09 15.48 18.21
C ARG A 112 0.64 15.14 19.65
N GLY A 113 0.15 16.12 20.41
CA GLY A 113 -0.78 15.86 21.52
C GLY A 113 -0.34 16.14 22.96
N ALA A 114 0.55 17.09 23.25
CA ALA A 114 0.61 17.68 24.59
C ALA A 114 -0.18 19.00 24.61
N ASN A 115 -1.40 18.99 25.12
CA ASN A 115 -2.20 20.21 25.34
C ASN A 115 -2.24 20.54 26.84
N PRO A 116 -1.36 21.42 27.36
CA PRO A 116 -1.32 21.76 28.76
C PRO A 116 -2.16 23.01 29.02
N LYS A 117 -3.50 22.90 29.09
CA LYS A 117 -4.39 23.91 29.72
C LYS A 117 -5.86 23.48 29.68
N ARG A 118 -6.31 22.85 30.77
CA ARG A 118 -7.71 22.94 31.23
C ARG A 118 -7.80 22.55 32.71
N LYS A 119 -7.38 23.46 33.60
CA LYS A 119 -7.85 23.42 35.00
C LYS A 119 -9.19 24.16 35.03
N SER A 120 -10.16 23.52 35.68
CA SER A 120 -11.59 23.80 35.72
C SER A 120 -11.94 25.25 36.07
N ALA A 121 -12.72 25.90 35.21
CA ALA A 121 -13.57 27.02 35.58
C ALA A 121 -15.01 26.50 35.62
N GLY A 122 -15.69 26.69 36.76
CA GLY A 122 -17.10 26.35 36.91
C GLY A 122 -17.43 25.91 38.32
N GLN A 123 -17.40 26.84 39.27
CA GLN A 123 -17.98 26.67 40.60
C GLN A 123 -19.44 27.17 40.49
N PRO A 124 -20.47 26.30 40.57
CA PRO A 124 -21.84 26.77 40.61
C PRO A 124 -22.22 27.06 42.06
N ASN A 125 -22.45 28.34 42.35
CA ASN A 125 -23.03 28.81 43.59
C ASN A 125 -24.55 28.59 43.55
N ARG A 126 -25.14 27.87 44.51
CA ARG A 126 -26.60 27.91 44.78
C ARG A 126 -26.94 27.75 46.28
N VAL A 127 -27.23 28.91 46.87
CA VAL A 127 -28.35 29.31 47.75
C VAL A 127 -28.85 28.37 48.87
N ALA A 128 -28.94 28.98 50.06
CA ALA A 128 -29.48 28.53 51.34
C ALA A 128 -30.88 27.90 51.33
N THR A 129 -31.16 27.05 52.32
CA THR A 129 -32.48 26.93 52.97
C THR A 129 -32.34 26.32 54.39
N LEU A 130 -32.87 27.06 55.37
CA LEU A 130 -33.28 26.77 56.76
C LEU A 130 -32.24 26.28 57.78
#